data_AF-A0A165DZB5-F1
#
_entry.id   AF-A0A165DZB5-F1
#
_cell.length_a   1.000
_cell.length_b   1.000
_cell.length_c   1.000
_cell.angle_alpha   90.00
_cell.angle_beta   90.00
_cell.angle_gamma   90.00
#
_symmetry.space_group_name_H-M   'P 1'
#
loop_
_entity.id
_entity.type
_entity.pdbx_description
1 polymer ?
#
loop_
_entity_poly.entity_id
_entity_poly.type
_entity_poly.pdbx_seq_one_letter_code
_entity_poly.pdbx_strand_id
1 'polypeptide(L)'
;QEERIEELRDIHRLESKSQTDQIDKLKGQADETKALLKASQASNVQLEGDSAKKQAEIDRMRAEVERAKGTAKEEEEKRVKAVTLLKTVRQKLVKTEKERDDANKEIYDLKEKEKNGQEKEQAEKSQLRQEIEKLNAERETAVNGLRSQFDKEVAALKDRNEKELLAMRGQYELEAISVKSSRTREIETRESRISDLESVTRQLEGEKDEIFDHLQLRQAELESSRSRLESLEGQTTELQYQLREANDRIALLTEELADARREQEARSTAPGASAEEVSRLLSAAEAKYETRIGDLRRTLSAVEKERDEGEAEWSRKLSEKVKELEALRKTLTTSAKDREEESESANALRKEIEALKEEVRTYQTCLTDLRVQADRVKEIEESARSQVTELNSKVSALHQLLEEGKGREAQLRAHNKASGLILPQTLREELRKVQSSAALIERQRNPGVGYWASRQEGSPEVRSPRSSTSDLPGRDSSSRPGTPTNSKIDEEINVEYLRNVILQFLEHKEMRPHLVRILSTILRFTPQETRRLISKVQ
;
A
#
# COMPACT_ATOMS: atom_id res chain seq x y z
N GLN A 1 132.43 -21.90 -182.65
CA GLN A 1 131.80 -20.66 -182.09
C GLN A 1 130.40 -20.98 -181.56
N GLU A 2 130.21 -22.16 -180.96
CA GLU A 2 128.87 -22.70 -180.61
C GLU A 2 128.63 -22.79 -179.09
N GLU A 3 129.69 -22.94 -178.29
CA GLU A 3 129.61 -23.07 -176.81
C GLU A 3 128.89 -21.90 -176.11
N ARG A 4 128.86 -20.71 -176.72
CA ARG A 4 128.29 -19.49 -176.10
C ARG A 4 126.76 -19.35 -176.23
N ILE A 5 126.09 -20.24 -176.94
CA ILE A 5 124.62 -20.24 -177.10
C ILE A 5 123.95 -21.25 -176.15
N GLU A 6 124.69 -22.24 -175.65
CA GLU A 6 124.17 -23.27 -174.75
C GLU A 6 124.07 -22.75 -173.30
N GLU A 7 125.08 -22.04 -172.80
CA GLU A 7 125.08 -21.44 -171.44
C GLU A 7 123.91 -20.48 -171.19
N LEU A 8 123.47 -19.72 -172.21
CA LEU A 8 122.36 -18.78 -172.10
C LEU A 8 120.98 -19.48 -171.96
N ARG A 9 120.86 -20.75 -172.34
CA ARG A 9 119.60 -21.51 -172.24
C ARG A 9 119.38 -22.10 -170.85
N ASP A 10 120.44 -22.46 -170.13
CA ASP A 10 120.32 -23.00 -168.77
C ASP A 10 120.10 -21.91 -167.70
N ILE A 11 120.66 -20.71 -167.88
CA ILE A 11 120.45 -19.59 -166.94
C ILE A 11 118.95 -19.22 -166.85
N HIS A 12 118.27 -19.06 -168.00
CA HIS A 12 116.84 -18.75 -168.03
C HIS A 12 115.94 -19.84 -167.41
N ARG A 13 116.40 -21.09 -167.38
CA ARG A 13 115.61 -22.23 -166.88
C ARG A 13 115.63 -22.32 -165.36
N LEU A 14 116.72 -21.91 -164.73
CA LEU A 14 116.86 -21.84 -163.27
C LEU A 14 116.07 -20.67 -162.67
N GLU A 15 116.13 -19.50 -163.31
CA GLU A 15 115.46 -18.28 -162.83
C GLU A 15 113.92 -18.43 -162.85
N SER A 16 113.36 -19.02 -163.91
CA SER A 16 111.92 -19.28 -164.02
C SER A 16 111.42 -20.28 -162.96
N LYS A 17 112.27 -21.23 -162.52
CA LYS A 17 111.93 -22.18 -161.46
C LYS A 17 111.91 -21.49 -160.09
N SER A 18 112.91 -20.66 -159.81
CA SER A 18 113.00 -19.90 -158.55
C SER A 18 111.83 -18.95 -158.31
N GLN A 19 111.29 -18.32 -159.36
CA GLN A 19 110.13 -17.43 -159.22
C GLN A 19 108.83 -18.19 -158.92
N THR A 20 108.70 -19.44 -159.39
CA THR A 20 107.50 -20.26 -159.17
C THR A 20 107.41 -20.72 -157.71
N ASP A 21 108.50 -21.24 -157.14
CA ASP A 21 108.56 -21.71 -155.75
C ASP A 21 108.26 -20.60 -154.73
N GLN A 22 108.59 -19.34 -155.04
CA GLN A 22 108.35 -18.21 -154.16
C GLN A 22 106.87 -17.77 -154.16
N ILE A 23 106.16 -17.93 -155.28
CA ILE A 23 104.71 -17.64 -155.38
C ILE A 23 103.90 -18.64 -154.56
N ASP A 24 104.24 -19.93 -154.62
CA ASP A 24 103.48 -20.95 -153.89
C ASP A 24 103.74 -20.91 -152.37
N LYS A 25 104.94 -20.50 -151.93
CA LYS A 25 105.19 -20.17 -150.52
C LYS A 25 104.29 -19.05 -149.99
N LEU A 26 104.09 -17.99 -150.77
CA LEU A 26 103.25 -16.86 -150.37
C LEU A 26 101.76 -17.21 -150.33
N LYS A 27 101.28 -18.11 -151.22
CA LYS A 27 99.91 -18.64 -151.14
C LYS A 27 99.70 -19.49 -149.88
N GLY A 28 100.64 -20.37 -149.55
CA GLY A 28 100.57 -21.18 -148.32
C GLY A 28 100.41 -20.32 -147.06
N GLN A 29 101.20 -19.25 -146.95
CA GLN A 29 101.09 -18.30 -145.84
C GLN A 29 99.76 -17.52 -145.80
N ALA A 30 99.16 -17.24 -146.96
CA ALA A 30 97.87 -16.55 -147.04
C ALA A 30 96.69 -17.43 -146.59
N ASP A 31 96.72 -18.73 -146.90
CA ASP A 31 95.67 -19.66 -146.47
C ASP A 31 95.80 -20.03 -144.98
N GLU A 32 97.04 -20.19 -144.48
CA GLU A 32 97.32 -20.47 -143.07
C GLU A 32 96.88 -19.31 -142.14
N THR A 33 97.13 -18.06 -142.55
CA THR A 33 96.65 -16.87 -141.80
C THR A 33 95.12 -16.71 -141.85
N LYS A 34 94.46 -17.05 -142.97
CA LYS A 34 92.99 -17.12 -143.04
C LYS A 34 92.40 -18.16 -142.10
N ALA A 35 93.01 -19.33 -142.00
CA ALA A 35 92.56 -20.40 -141.09
C ALA A 35 92.63 -19.96 -139.63
N LEU A 36 93.75 -19.34 -139.22
CA LEU A 36 93.93 -18.80 -137.86
C LEU A 36 92.93 -17.69 -137.51
N LEU A 37 92.63 -16.77 -138.44
CA LEU A 37 91.64 -15.71 -138.20
C LEU A 37 90.23 -16.28 -137.96
N LYS A 38 89.86 -17.31 -138.73
CA LYS A 38 88.54 -17.95 -138.63
C LYS A 38 88.38 -18.74 -137.32
N ALA A 39 89.45 -19.38 -136.85
CA ALA A 39 89.50 -20.03 -135.53
C ALA A 39 89.37 -19.03 -134.38
N SER A 40 90.04 -17.87 -134.47
CA SER A 40 89.95 -16.79 -133.48
C SER A 40 88.52 -16.23 -133.36
N GLN A 41 87.86 -15.96 -134.48
CA GLN A 41 86.46 -15.50 -134.47
C GLN A 41 85.50 -16.52 -133.85
N ALA A 42 85.66 -17.81 -134.14
CA ALA A 42 84.84 -18.87 -133.52
C ALA A 42 85.03 -18.94 -132.00
N SER A 43 86.28 -18.84 -131.52
CA SER A 43 86.58 -18.83 -130.08
C SER A 43 85.97 -17.63 -129.35
N ASN A 44 85.90 -16.46 -130.00
CA ASN A 44 85.39 -15.24 -129.35
C ASN A 44 83.87 -15.28 -129.15
N VAL A 45 83.11 -15.77 -130.15
CA VAL A 45 81.66 -15.99 -130.04
C VAL A 45 81.32 -17.00 -128.95
N GLN A 46 82.16 -18.02 -128.77
CA GLN A 46 81.96 -19.03 -127.72
C GLN A 46 82.19 -18.46 -126.31
N LEU A 47 83.19 -17.58 -126.14
CA LEU A 47 83.43 -16.86 -124.88
C LEU A 47 82.30 -15.89 -124.51
N GLU A 48 81.76 -15.14 -125.47
CA GLU A 48 80.59 -14.27 -125.23
C GLU A 48 79.36 -15.08 -124.80
N GLY A 49 79.10 -16.23 -125.46
CA GLY A 49 78.01 -17.13 -125.12
C GLY A 49 78.10 -17.72 -123.70
N ASP A 50 79.30 -18.09 -123.25
CA ASP A 50 79.50 -18.63 -121.90
C ASP A 50 79.54 -17.54 -120.82
N SER A 51 79.97 -16.32 -121.15
CA SER A 51 79.84 -15.14 -120.28
C SER A 51 78.37 -14.79 -120.01
N ALA A 52 77.54 -14.78 -121.06
CA ALA A 52 76.10 -14.52 -120.94
C ALA A 52 75.36 -15.56 -120.07
N LYS A 53 75.71 -16.85 -120.20
CA LYS A 53 75.16 -17.92 -119.33
C LYS A 53 75.50 -17.70 -117.86
N LYS A 54 76.76 -17.40 -117.54
CA LYS A 54 77.19 -17.13 -116.16
C LYS A 54 76.49 -15.92 -115.55
N GLN A 55 76.28 -14.86 -116.34
CA GLN A 55 75.55 -13.69 -115.86
C GLN A 55 74.08 -14.02 -115.52
N ALA A 56 73.39 -14.77 -116.39
CA ALA A 56 72.03 -15.23 -116.13
C ALA A 56 71.92 -16.14 -114.89
N GLU A 57 72.93 -16.98 -114.65
CA GLU A 57 73.01 -17.84 -113.46
C GLU A 57 73.23 -17.03 -112.18
N ILE A 58 74.12 -16.01 -112.21
CA ILE A 58 74.33 -15.08 -111.10
C ILE A 58 73.04 -14.33 -110.73
N ASP A 59 72.31 -13.82 -111.71
CA ASP A 59 71.08 -13.07 -111.45
C ASP A 59 69.93 -13.97 -110.98
N ARG A 60 69.89 -15.24 -111.41
CA ARG A 60 68.99 -16.27 -110.87
C ARG A 60 69.29 -16.56 -109.40
N MET A 61 70.56 -16.78 -109.05
CA MET A 61 70.99 -16.99 -107.66
C MET A 61 70.68 -15.79 -106.76
N ARG A 62 70.86 -14.55 -107.26
CA ARG A 62 70.48 -13.32 -106.54
C ARG A 62 68.97 -13.27 -106.26
N ALA A 63 68.14 -13.60 -107.25
CA ALA A 63 66.68 -13.65 -107.08
C ALA A 63 66.23 -14.75 -106.09
N GLU A 64 66.95 -15.86 -106.01
CA GLU A 64 66.70 -16.93 -105.04
C GLU A 64 67.13 -16.53 -103.61
N VAL A 65 68.26 -15.83 -103.46
CA VAL A 65 68.72 -15.27 -102.18
C VAL A 65 67.73 -14.23 -101.63
N GLU A 66 67.21 -13.32 -102.45
CA GLU A 66 66.21 -12.35 -101.97
C GLU A 66 64.87 -13.00 -101.62
N ARG A 67 64.43 -14.04 -102.36
CA ARG A 67 63.25 -14.84 -101.97
C ARG A 67 63.45 -15.53 -100.62
N ALA A 68 64.63 -16.11 -100.38
CA ALA A 68 64.96 -16.75 -99.10
C ALA A 68 65.04 -15.75 -97.93
N LYS A 69 65.52 -14.52 -98.17
CA LYS A 69 65.48 -13.44 -97.17
C LYS A 69 64.06 -13.00 -96.84
N GLY A 70 63.16 -12.95 -97.83
CA GLY A 70 61.75 -12.63 -97.64
C GLY A 70 61.06 -13.64 -96.72
N THR A 71 61.15 -14.93 -97.04
CA THR A 71 60.54 -15.99 -96.22
C THR A 71 61.16 -16.10 -94.82
N ALA A 72 62.47 -15.86 -94.68
CA ALA A 72 63.12 -15.82 -93.37
C ALA A 72 62.55 -14.70 -92.48
N LYS A 73 62.34 -13.49 -93.02
CA LYS A 73 61.72 -12.36 -92.29
C LYS A 73 60.27 -12.65 -91.90
N GLU A 74 59.48 -13.22 -92.80
CA GLU A 74 58.08 -13.59 -92.50
C GLU A 74 57.99 -14.63 -91.38
N GLU A 75 58.86 -15.65 -91.38
CA GLU A 75 58.93 -16.65 -90.30
C GLU A 75 59.45 -16.05 -88.99
N GLU A 76 60.36 -15.08 -89.04
CA GLU A 76 60.83 -14.36 -87.85
C GLU A 76 59.72 -13.48 -87.24
N GLU A 77 58.95 -12.76 -88.07
CA GLU A 77 57.75 -12.05 -87.62
C GLU A 77 56.68 -12.98 -87.01
N LYS A 78 56.44 -14.16 -87.61
CA LYS A 78 55.53 -15.17 -87.05
C LYS A 78 56.01 -15.66 -85.70
N ARG A 79 57.32 -15.94 -85.54
CA ARG A 79 57.93 -16.31 -84.25
C ARG A 79 57.78 -15.21 -83.21
N VAL A 80 58.05 -13.95 -83.56
CA VAL A 80 57.87 -12.81 -82.63
C VAL A 80 56.40 -12.67 -82.22
N LYS A 81 55.44 -12.76 -83.16
CA LYS A 81 53.99 -12.72 -82.88
C LYS A 81 53.55 -13.91 -82.00
N ALA A 82 54.07 -15.11 -82.24
CA ALA A 82 53.80 -16.28 -81.40
C ALA A 82 54.38 -16.12 -79.98
N VAL A 83 55.60 -15.59 -79.84
CA VAL A 83 56.24 -15.34 -78.54
C VAL A 83 55.50 -14.25 -77.75
N THR A 84 55.05 -13.16 -78.39
CA THR A 84 54.24 -12.13 -77.70
C THR A 84 52.85 -12.64 -77.32
N LEU A 85 52.23 -13.48 -78.15
CA LEU A 85 50.98 -14.15 -77.81
C LEU A 85 51.16 -15.10 -76.61
N LEU A 86 52.19 -15.96 -76.63
CA LEU A 86 52.51 -16.86 -75.52
C LEU A 86 52.86 -16.11 -74.22
N LYS A 87 53.57 -14.98 -74.31
CA LYS A 87 53.84 -14.10 -73.17
C LYS A 87 52.54 -13.52 -72.59
N THR A 88 51.62 -13.10 -73.47
CA THR A 88 50.29 -12.58 -73.07
C THR A 88 49.42 -13.67 -72.44
N VAL A 89 49.39 -14.87 -73.01
CA VAL A 89 48.67 -16.04 -72.48
C VAL A 89 49.24 -16.45 -71.13
N ARG A 90 50.58 -16.55 -70.98
CA ARG A 90 51.24 -16.84 -69.71
C ARG A 90 50.95 -15.79 -68.65
N GLN A 91 50.99 -14.50 -69.01
CA GLN A 91 50.68 -13.42 -68.08
C GLN A 91 49.20 -13.44 -67.65
N LYS A 92 48.27 -13.76 -68.56
CA LYS A 92 46.86 -13.96 -68.22
C LYS A 92 46.67 -15.18 -67.33
N LEU A 93 47.29 -16.32 -67.64
CA LEU A 93 47.21 -17.55 -66.84
C LEU A 93 47.68 -17.31 -65.40
N VAL A 94 48.88 -16.74 -65.22
CA VAL A 94 49.43 -16.39 -63.90
C VAL A 94 48.54 -15.39 -63.16
N LYS A 95 47.92 -14.43 -63.87
CA LYS A 95 46.95 -13.50 -63.26
C LYS A 95 45.69 -14.23 -62.80
N THR A 96 45.12 -15.12 -63.62
CA THR A 96 43.93 -15.90 -63.26
C THR A 96 44.19 -16.95 -62.18
N GLU A 97 45.39 -17.54 -62.14
CA GLU A 97 45.82 -18.45 -61.06
C GLU A 97 45.93 -17.67 -59.75
N LYS A 98 46.55 -16.48 -59.77
CA LYS A 98 46.61 -15.61 -58.60
C LYS A 98 45.22 -15.14 -58.15
N GLU A 99 44.37 -14.69 -59.07
CA GLU A 99 42.99 -14.27 -58.77
C GLU A 99 42.16 -15.43 -58.19
N ARG A 100 42.33 -16.65 -58.70
CA ARG A 100 41.72 -17.87 -58.13
C ARG A 100 42.26 -18.15 -56.73
N ASP A 101 43.57 -18.05 -56.51
CA ASP A 101 44.19 -18.38 -55.22
C ASP A 101 43.86 -17.33 -54.15
N ASP A 102 43.76 -16.06 -54.53
CA ASP A 102 43.30 -14.98 -53.65
C ASP A 102 41.79 -15.11 -53.35
N ALA A 103 40.95 -15.48 -54.33
CA ALA A 103 39.53 -15.80 -54.09
C ALA A 103 39.34 -17.05 -53.21
N ASN A 104 40.18 -18.08 -53.36
CA ASN A 104 40.16 -19.26 -52.50
C ASN A 104 40.53 -18.93 -51.05
N LYS A 105 41.49 -18.02 -50.82
CA LYS A 105 41.80 -17.49 -49.48
C LYS A 105 40.62 -16.70 -48.93
N GLU A 106 40.01 -15.81 -49.71
CA GLU A 106 38.84 -15.05 -49.26
C GLU A 106 37.66 -15.98 -48.88
N ILE A 107 37.41 -17.05 -49.64
CA ILE A 107 36.42 -18.08 -49.29
C ILE A 107 36.80 -18.82 -48.00
N TYR A 108 38.09 -19.09 -47.77
CA TYR A 108 38.55 -19.71 -46.53
C TYR A 108 38.35 -18.77 -45.32
N ASP A 109 38.81 -17.53 -45.42
CA ASP A 109 38.66 -16.49 -44.40
C ASP A 109 37.19 -16.21 -44.08
N LEU A 110 36.31 -16.20 -45.09
CA LEU A 110 34.87 -16.04 -44.91
C LEU A 110 34.25 -17.24 -44.19
N LYS A 111 34.63 -18.48 -44.54
CA LYS A 111 34.18 -19.68 -43.84
C LYS A 111 34.68 -19.74 -42.40
N GLU A 112 35.91 -19.31 -42.14
CA GLU A 112 36.45 -19.24 -40.78
C GLU A 112 35.72 -18.17 -39.96
N LYS A 113 35.46 -16.98 -40.54
CA LYS A 113 34.64 -15.93 -39.90
C LYS A 113 33.20 -16.39 -39.64
N GLU A 114 32.59 -17.09 -40.58
CA GLU A 114 31.24 -17.66 -40.42
C GLU A 114 31.20 -18.70 -39.31
N LYS A 115 32.14 -19.66 -39.30
CA LYS A 115 32.28 -20.67 -38.24
C LYS A 115 32.51 -20.04 -36.87
N ASN A 116 33.43 -19.08 -36.78
CA ASN A 116 33.71 -18.33 -35.55
C ASN A 116 32.50 -17.48 -35.11
N GLY A 117 31.68 -17.01 -36.04
CA GLY A 117 30.41 -16.34 -35.78
C GLY A 117 29.35 -17.29 -35.22
N GLN A 118 29.16 -18.45 -35.86
CA GLN A 118 28.24 -19.50 -35.41
C GLN A 118 28.63 -20.05 -34.02
N GLU A 119 29.93 -20.25 -33.76
CA GLU A 119 30.43 -20.68 -32.46
C GLU A 119 30.16 -19.65 -31.36
N LYS A 120 30.32 -18.35 -31.65
CA LYS A 120 29.96 -17.26 -30.72
C LYS A 120 28.45 -17.17 -30.49
N GLU A 121 27.65 -17.21 -31.54
CA GLU A 121 26.19 -17.17 -31.43
C GLU A 121 25.66 -18.39 -30.65
N GLN A 122 26.27 -19.57 -30.83
CA GLN A 122 25.92 -20.76 -30.08
C GLN A 122 26.37 -20.66 -28.60
N ALA A 123 27.54 -20.08 -28.32
CA ALA A 123 28.00 -19.81 -26.97
C ALA A 123 27.05 -18.81 -26.25
N GLU A 124 26.72 -17.69 -26.88
CA GLU A 124 25.77 -16.70 -26.37
C GLU A 124 24.37 -17.31 -26.14
N LYS A 125 23.86 -18.10 -27.08
CA LYS A 125 22.60 -18.86 -26.90
C LYS A 125 22.66 -19.82 -25.70
N SER A 126 23.80 -20.47 -25.45
CA SER A 126 23.97 -21.34 -24.28
C SER A 126 24.03 -20.57 -22.97
N GLN A 127 24.71 -19.41 -22.95
CA GLN A 127 24.80 -18.54 -21.79
C GLN A 127 23.43 -17.95 -21.44
N LEU A 128 22.69 -17.43 -22.42
CA LEU A 128 21.33 -16.93 -22.23
C LEU A 128 20.37 -18.02 -21.74
N ARG A 129 20.51 -19.28 -22.21
CA ARG A 129 19.72 -20.41 -21.67
C ARG A 129 20.06 -20.68 -20.20
N GLN A 130 21.33 -20.73 -19.84
CA GLN A 130 21.76 -20.92 -18.44
C GLN A 130 21.29 -19.77 -17.54
N GLU A 131 21.31 -18.53 -18.03
CA GLU A 131 20.81 -17.36 -17.30
C GLU A 131 19.29 -17.42 -17.11
N ILE A 132 18.52 -17.82 -18.14
CA ILE A 132 17.07 -18.06 -18.03
C ILE A 132 16.76 -19.19 -17.05
N GLU A 133 17.50 -20.30 -17.09
CA GLU A 133 17.34 -21.43 -16.16
C GLU A 133 17.64 -21.00 -14.71
N LYS A 134 18.72 -20.23 -14.50
CA LYS A 134 19.08 -19.68 -13.20
C LYS A 134 18.01 -18.70 -12.67
N LEU A 135 17.56 -17.75 -13.48
CA LEU A 135 16.50 -16.80 -13.10
C LEU A 135 15.17 -17.50 -12.81
N ASN A 136 14.85 -18.58 -13.54
CA ASN A 136 13.67 -19.39 -13.24
C ASN A 136 13.81 -20.15 -11.91
N ALA A 137 14.98 -20.72 -11.59
CA ALA A 137 15.24 -21.37 -10.31
C ALA A 137 15.23 -20.38 -9.12
N GLU A 138 15.81 -19.20 -9.29
CA GLU A 138 15.75 -18.10 -8.30
C GLU A 138 14.30 -17.62 -8.09
N ARG A 139 13.52 -17.48 -9.17
CA ARG A 139 12.09 -17.15 -9.07
C ARG A 139 11.28 -18.25 -8.39
N GLU A 140 11.51 -19.51 -8.71
CA GLU A 140 10.79 -20.64 -8.13
C GLU A 140 11.11 -20.79 -6.63
N THR A 141 12.38 -20.68 -6.25
CA THR A 141 12.79 -20.69 -4.83
C THR A 141 12.22 -19.51 -4.06
N ALA A 142 12.18 -18.30 -4.63
CA ALA A 142 11.52 -17.14 -4.02
C ALA A 142 10.00 -17.35 -3.85
N VAL A 143 9.30 -17.87 -4.87
CA VAL A 143 7.86 -18.17 -4.80
C VAL A 143 7.57 -19.25 -3.76
N ASN A 144 8.39 -20.30 -3.68
CA ASN A 144 8.25 -21.36 -2.69
C ASN A 144 8.57 -20.88 -1.26
N GLY A 145 9.54 -19.98 -1.11
CA GLY A 145 9.84 -19.29 0.15
C GLY A 145 8.65 -18.46 0.65
N LEU A 146 8.08 -17.61 -0.22
CA LEU A 146 6.88 -16.82 0.10
C LEU A 146 5.67 -17.71 0.44
N ARG A 147 5.42 -18.78 -0.33
CA ARG A 147 4.37 -19.76 -0.02
C ARG A 147 4.56 -20.36 1.37
N SER A 148 5.77 -20.83 1.69
CA SER A 148 6.07 -21.38 3.01
C SER A 148 5.92 -20.36 4.15
N GLN A 149 6.19 -19.08 3.91
CA GLN A 149 5.94 -18.01 4.88
C GLN A 149 4.44 -17.79 5.09
N PHE A 150 3.65 -17.64 4.02
CA PHE A 150 2.19 -17.52 4.11
C PHE A 150 1.54 -18.74 4.77
N ASP A 151 1.96 -19.95 4.45
CA ASP A 151 1.43 -21.18 5.08
C ASP A 151 1.70 -21.20 6.59
N LYS A 152 2.89 -20.75 7.03
CA LYS A 152 3.25 -20.61 8.45
C LYS A 152 2.45 -19.51 9.15
N GLU A 153 2.25 -18.36 8.51
CA GLU A 153 1.43 -17.27 9.05
C GLU A 153 -0.04 -17.68 9.18
N VAL A 154 -0.60 -18.33 8.17
CA VAL A 154 -1.97 -18.87 8.20
C VAL A 154 -2.11 -19.94 9.29
N ALA A 155 -1.12 -20.82 9.47
CA ALA A 155 -1.12 -21.80 10.55
C ALA A 155 -1.04 -21.13 11.94
N ALA A 156 -0.17 -20.14 12.11
CA ALA A 156 -0.02 -19.40 13.37
C ALA A 156 -1.26 -18.56 13.72
N LEU A 157 -1.94 -17.97 12.73
CA LEU A 157 -3.21 -17.28 12.92
C LEU A 157 -4.34 -18.25 13.30
N LYS A 158 -4.40 -19.43 12.68
CA LYS A 158 -5.37 -20.47 13.07
C LYS A 158 -5.16 -20.95 14.51
N ASP A 159 -3.92 -21.26 14.88
CA ASP A 159 -3.54 -21.69 16.24
C ASP A 159 -3.84 -20.61 17.30
N ARG A 160 -3.59 -19.32 17.00
CA ARG A 160 -4.00 -18.21 17.88
C ARG A 160 -5.52 -18.13 18.01
N ASN A 161 -6.26 -18.11 16.91
CA ASN A 161 -7.72 -18.03 16.92
C ASN A 161 -8.36 -19.24 17.65
N GLU A 162 -7.79 -20.44 17.51
CA GLU A 162 -8.23 -21.63 18.22
C GLU A 162 -7.97 -21.53 19.73
N LYS A 163 -6.79 -21.05 20.13
CA LYS A 163 -6.46 -20.78 21.55
C LYS A 163 -7.33 -19.69 22.17
N GLU A 164 -7.58 -18.60 21.45
CA GLU A 164 -8.49 -17.52 21.87
C GLU A 164 -9.93 -18.05 22.01
N LEU A 165 -10.41 -18.85 21.07
CA LEU A 165 -11.74 -19.45 21.12
C LEU A 165 -11.89 -20.46 22.29
N LEU A 166 -10.86 -21.25 22.57
CA LEU A 166 -10.80 -22.12 23.75
C LEU A 166 -10.74 -21.33 25.06
N ALA A 167 -9.97 -20.24 25.12
CA ALA A 167 -9.89 -19.36 26.29
C ALA A 167 -11.23 -18.67 26.56
N MET A 168 -11.90 -18.13 25.52
CA MET A 168 -13.23 -17.54 25.63
C MET A 168 -14.27 -18.56 26.09
N ARG A 169 -14.24 -19.81 25.59
CA ARG A 169 -15.12 -20.89 26.09
C ARG A 169 -14.87 -21.18 27.56
N GLY A 170 -13.61 -21.34 27.98
CA GLY A 170 -13.26 -21.54 29.38
C GLY A 170 -13.70 -20.37 30.28
N GLN A 171 -13.60 -19.14 29.79
CA GLN A 171 -14.08 -17.95 30.51
C GLN A 171 -15.61 -17.95 30.65
N TYR A 172 -16.36 -18.26 29.58
CA TYR A 172 -17.83 -18.37 29.66
C TYR A 172 -18.29 -19.53 30.53
N GLU A 173 -17.58 -20.66 30.55
CA GLU A 173 -17.86 -21.78 31.46
C GLU A 173 -17.63 -21.38 32.92
N LEU A 174 -16.53 -20.68 33.23
CA LEU A 174 -16.26 -20.15 34.57
C LEU A 174 -17.28 -19.09 35.01
N GLU A 175 -17.67 -18.18 34.11
CA GLU A 175 -18.71 -17.18 34.36
C GLU A 175 -20.06 -17.85 34.62
N ALA A 176 -20.46 -18.82 33.80
CA ALA A 176 -21.69 -19.59 33.99
C ALA A 176 -21.70 -20.37 35.32
N ILE A 177 -20.57 -20.94 35.74
CA ILE A 177 -20.44 -21.60 37.05
C ILE A 177 -20.53 -20.57 38.18
N SER A 178 -19.85 -19.42 38.04
CA SER A 178 -19.88 -18.33 39.02
C SER A 178 -21.30 -17.80 39.24
N VAL A 179 -21.99 -17.43 38.16
CA VAL A 179 -23.40 -16.97 38.17
C VAL A 179 -24.35 -18.04 38.70
N LYS A 180 -24.14 -19.32 38.34
CA LYS A 180 -24.94 -20.41 38.92
C LYS A 180 -24.71 -20.51 40.43
N SER A 181 -23.47 -20.41 40.90
CA SER A 181 -23.15 -20.47 42.34
C SER A 181 -23.70 -19.28 43.13
N SER A 182 -23.65 -18.06 42.57
CA SER A 182 -24.22 -16.88 43.22
C SER A 182 -25.74 -17.01 43.32
N ARG A 183 -26.40 -17.44 42.24
CA ARG A 183 -27.84 -17.69 42.23
C ARG A 183 -28.26 -18.80 43.20
N THR A 184 -27.47 -19.87 43.36
CA THR A 184 -27.73 -20.90 44.37
C THR A 184 -27.65 -20.33 45.78
N ARG A 185 -26.63 -19.54 46.11
CA ARG A 185 -26.52 -18.86 47.42
C ARG A 185 -27.65 -17.85 47.66
N GLU A 186 -28.08 -17.11 46.64
CA GLU A 186 -29.24 -16.23 46.71
C GLU A 186 -30.54 -17.00 46.99
N ILE A 187 -30.70 -18.20 46.44
CA ILE A 187 -31.84 -19.06 46.72
C ILE A 187 -31.77 -19.56 48.17
N GLU A 188 -30.62 -20.11 48.61
CA GLU A 188 -30.41 -20.60 49.98
C GLU A 188 -30.68 -19.51 51.04
N THR A 189 -30.22 -18.28 50.82
CA THR A 189 -30.48 -17.14 51.73
C THR A 189 -31.92 -16.65 51.71
N ARG A 190 -32.64 -16.79 50.59
CA ARG A 190 -34.09 -16.50 50.54
C ARG A 190 -34.89 -17.62 51.20
N GLU A 191 -34.51 -18.88 51.01
CA GLU A 191 -35.12 -20.04 51.66
C GLU A 191 -34.94 -19.98 53.18
N SER A 192 -33.75 -19.64 53.69
CA SER A 192 -33.55 -19.43 55.13
C SER A 192 -34.42 -18.28 55.65
N ARG A 193 -34.51 -17.17 54.90
CA ARG A 193 -35.35 -16.03 55.30
C ARG A 193 -36.84 -16.34 55.28
N ILE A 194 -37.30 -17.19 54.36
CA ILE A 194 -38.68 -17.70 54.34
C ILE A 194 -38.93 -18.57 55.58
N SER A 195 -38.02 -19.50 55.90
CA SER A 195 -38.11 -20.35 57.09
C SER A 195 -38.15 -19.54 58.40
N ASP A 196 -37.34 -18.48 58.52
CA ASP A 196 -37.38 -17.56 59.67
C ASP A 196 -38.75 -16.87 59.80
N LEU A 197 -39.30 -16.36 58.69
CA LEU A 197 -40.59 -15.68 58.66
C LEU A 197 -41.76 -16.63 58.94
N GLU A 198 -41.70 -17.86 58.43
CA GLU A 198 -42.67 -18.92 58.78
C GLU A 198 -42.62 -19.26 60.27
N SER A 199 -41.42 -19.37 60.85
CA SER A 199 -41.23 -19.62 62.28
C SER A 199 -41.85 -18.52 63.15
N VAL A 200 -41.57 -17.25 62.82
CA VAL A 200 -42.17 -16.09 63.50
C VAL A 200 -43.69 -16.06 63.32
N THR A 201 -44.20 -16.41 62.14
CA THR A 201 -45.66 -16.47 61.90
C THR A 201 -46.32 -17.51 62.80
N ARG A 202 -45.76 -18.73 62.88
CA ARG A 202 -46.27 -19.80 63.76
C ARG A 202 -46.17 -19.43 65.25
N GLN A 203 -45.13 -18.70 65.66
CA GLN A 203 -45.01 -18.16 67.02
C GLN A 203 -46.12 -17.15 67.33
N LEU A 204 -46.35 -16.18 66.45
CA LEU A 204 -47.43 -15.20 66.60
C LEU A 204 -48.83 -15.84 66.55
N GLU A 205 -49.02 -16.89 65.76
CA GLU A 205 -50.27 -17.68 65.75
C GLU A 205 -50.52 -18.34 67.11
N GLY A 206 -49.47 -18.94 67.70
CA GLY A 206 -49.50 -19.52 69.04
C GLY A 206 -49.78 -18.49 70.13
N GLU A 207 -49.04 -17.36 70.16
CA GLU A 207 -49.28 -16.25 71.09
C GLU A 207 -50.72 -15.71 70.97
N LYS A 208 -51.26 -15.62 69.75
CA LYS A 208 -52.65 -15.19 69.50
C LYS A 208 -53.66 -16.18 70.08
N ASP A 209 -53.40 -17.48 69.98
CA ASP A 209 -54.27 -18.52 70.57
C ASP A 209 -54.16 -18.55 72.11
N GLU A 210 -52.95 -18.42 72.68
CA GLU A 210 -52.76 -18.30 74.14
C GLU A 210 -53.47 -17.07 74.74
N ILE A 211 -53.40 -15.91 74.06
CA ILE A 211 -54.13 -14.70 74.46
C ILE A 211 -55.65 -14.91 74.35
N PHE A 212 -56.11 -15.63 73.33
CA PHE A 212 -57.54 -15.93 73.14
C PHE A 212 -58.06 -16.86 74.25
N ASP A 213 -57.30 -17.90 74.61
CA ASP A 213 -57.62 -18.78 75.74
C ASP A 213 -57.60 -18.02 77.07
N HIS A 214 -56.65 -17.11 77.30
CA HIS A 214 -56.64 -16.26 78.49
C HIS A 214 -57.87 -15.34 78.54
N LEU A 215 -58.29 -14.76 77.41
CA LEU A 215 -59.51 -13.96 77.32
C LEU A 215 -60.77 -14.79 77.61
N GLN A 216 -60.86 -16.03 77.11
CA GLN A 216 -61.97 -16.94 77.43
C GLN A 216 -62.02 -17.28 78.93
N LEU A 217 -60.87 -17.57 79.54
CA LEU A 217 -60.78 -17.83 80.98
C LEU A 217 -61.23 -16.61 81.80
N ARG A 218 -60.77 -15.40 81.46
CA ARG A 218 -61.21 -14.16 82.12
C ARG A 218 -62.69 -13.87 81.91
N GLN A 219 -63.25 -14.17 80.73
CA GLN A 219 -64.67 -14.06 80.46
C GLN A 219 -65.47 -15.01 81.36
N ALA A 220 -65.05 -16.27 81.48
CA ALA A 220 -65.69 -17.26 82.35
C ALA A 220 -65.58 -16.90 83.85
N GLU A 221 -64.45 -16.37 84.30
CA GLU A 221 -64.27 -15.83 85.66
C GLU A 221 -65.23 -14.66 85.95
N LEU A 222 -65.40 -13.75 84.98
CA LEU A 222 -66.29 -12.60 85.09
C LEU A 222 -67.75 -13.03 85.13
N GLU A 223 -68.17 -13.93 84.23
CA GLU A 223 -69.53 -14.50 84.21
C GLU A 223 -69.85 -15.28 85.50
N SER A 224 -68.89 -16.06 86.02
CA SER A 224 -69.01 -16.75 87.31
C SER A 224 -69.15 -15.75 88.48
N SER A 225 -68.32 -14.72 88.50
CA SER A 225 -68.36 -13.66 89.52
C SER A 225 -69.69 -12.89 89.48
N ARG A 226 -70.20 -12.61 88.28
CA ARG A 226 -71.50 -11.97 88.06
C ARG A 226 -72.66 -12.85 88.53
N SER A 227 -72.68 -14.13 88.17
CA SER A 227 -73.70 -15.08 88.64
C SER A 227 -73.69 -15.20 90.18
N ARG A 228 -72.50 -15.18 90.79
CA ARG A 228 -72.36 -15.14 92.25
C ARG A 228 -72.88 -13.84 92.87
N LEU A 229 -72.65 -12.69 92.24
CA LEU A 229 -73.21 -11.41 92.68
C LEU A 229 -74.74 -11.40 92.58
N GLU A 230 -75.31 -11.81 91.45
CA GLU A 230 -76.76 -11.93 91.24
C GLU A 230 -77.39 -12.88 92.28
N SER A 231 -76.70 -13.96 92.66
CA SER A 231 -77.13 -14.85 93.76
C SER A 231 -77.07 -14.19 95.15
N LEU A 232 -76.00 -13.43 95.45
CA LEU A 232 -75.87 -12.70 96.73
C LEU A 232 -76.85 -11.54 96.83
N GLU A 233 -77.16 -10.86 95.72
CA GLU A 233 -78.21 -9.85 95.64
C GLU A 233 -79.58 -10.48 95.91
N GLY A 234 -79.89 -11.63 95.31
CA GLY A 234 -81.10 -12.40 95.61
C GLY A 234 -81.20 -12.83 97.08
N GLN A 235 -80.11 -13.31 97.67
CA GLN A 235 -80.07 -13.61 99.12
C GLN A 235 -80.26 -12.35 99.97
N THR A 236 -79.72 -11.21 99.53
CA THR A 236 -79.86 -9.94 100.25
C THR A 236 -81.29 -9.41 100.18
N THR A 237 -81.98 -9.52 99.04
CA THR A 237 -83.39 -9.11 98.92
C THR A 237 -84.32 -10.01 99.74
N GLU A 238 -84.04 -11.32 99.79
CA GLU A 238 -84.74 -12.28 100.66
C GLU A 238 -84.51 -11.96 102.15
N LEU A 239 -83.27 -11.73 102.58
CA LEU A 239 -82.97 -11.32 103.96
C LEU A 239 -83.59 -9.96 104.31
N GLN A 240 -83.69 -9.01 103.37
CA GLN A 240 -84.44 -7.77 103.57
C GLN A 240 -85.95 -7.99 103.70
N TYR A 241 -86.51 -8.97 102.98
CA TYR A 241 -87.92 -9.35 103.14
C TYR A 241 -88.15 -9.97 104.53
N GLN A 242 -87.33 -10.96 104.91
CA GLN A 242 -87.38 -11.59 106.24
C GLN A 242 -87.18 -10.58 107.38
N LEU A 243 -86.30 -9.59 107.21
CA LEU A 243 -86.10 -8.53 108.20
C LEU A 243 -87.28 -7.56 108.28
N ARG A 244 -87.98 -7.28 107.16
CA ARG A 244 -89.26 -6.54 107.20
C ARG A 244 -90.33 -7.35 107.93
N GLU A 245 -90.54 -8.61 107.56
CA GLU A 245 -91.51 -9.49 108.21
C GLU A 245 -91.22 -9.68 109.72
N ALA A 246 -89.94 -9.82 110.09
CA ALA A 246 -89.53 -9.89 111.48
C ALA A 246 -89.74 -8.56 112.22
N ASN A 247 -89.51 -7.41 111.57
CA ASN A 247 -89.81 -6.09 112.15
C ASN A 247 -91.32 -5.86 112.30
N ASP A 248 -92.14 -6.28 111.34
CA ASP A 248 -93.61 -6.22 111.43
C ASP A 248 -94.11 -7.13 112.56
N ARG A 249 -93.53 -8.33 112.69
CA ARG A 249 -93.81 -9.24 113.81
C ARG A 249 -93.32 -8.69 115.15
N ILE A 250 -92.18 -8.01 115.19
CA ILE A 250 -91.71 -7.28 116.39
C ILE A 250 -92.67 -6.13 116.69
N ALA A 251 -93.17 -5.40 115.69
CA ALA A 251 -94.13 -4.31 115.89
C ALA A 251 -95.41 -4.83 116.54
N LEU A 252 -96.00 -5.91 115.99
CA LEU A 252 -97.14 -6.62 116.57
C LEU A 252 -96.83 -7.12 117.99
N LEU A 253 -95.70 -7.80 118.19
CA LEU A 253 -95.29 -8.24 119.52
C LEU A 253 -95.05 -7.08 120.48
N THR A 254 -94.60 -5.89 120.03
CA THR A 254 -94.45 -4.71 120.90
C THR A 254 -95.77 -4.01 121.18
N GLU A 255 -96.77 -4.16 120.31
CA GLU A 255 -98.16 -3.76 120.60
C GLU A 255 -98.75 -4.71 121.66
N GLU A 256 -98.64 -6.02 121.46
CA GLU A 256 -99.02 -7.04 122.46
C GLU A 256 -98.25 -6.88 123.78
N LEU A 257 -96.96 -6.52 123.74
CA LEU A 257 -96.14 -6.28 124.94
C LEU A 257 -96.41 -4.87 125.51
N ALA A 258 -96.97 -3.92 124.76
CA ALA A 258 -97.48 -2.66 125.29
C ALA A 258 -98.86 -2.85 125.93
N ASP A 259 -99.69 -3.76 125.42
CA ASP A 259 -100.92 -4.24 126.07
C ASP A 259 -100.56 -5.00 127.36
N ALA A 260 -99.65 -5.98 127.27
CA ALA A 260 -99.17 -6.73 128.42
C ALA A 260 -98.32 -5.88 129.39
N ARG A 261 -97.73 -4.76 128.96
CA ARG A 261 -97.13 -3.75 129.88
C ARG A 261 -98.18 -2.84 130.48
N ARG A 262 -99.28 -2.51 129.81
CA ARG A 262 -100.45 -1.95 130.50
C ARG A 262 -100.99 -2.93 131.56
N GLU A 263 -100.83 -4.23 131.33
CA GLU A 263 -101.15 -5.31 132.29
C GLU A 263 -100.02 -5.60 133.33
N GLN A 264 -98.77 -5.22 133.06
CA GLN A 264 -97.58 -5.48 133.91
C GLN A 264 -97.03 -4.24 134.63
N GLU A 265 -97.35 -3.02 134.19
CA GLU A 265 -97.30 -1.81 135.04
C GLU A 265 -98.33 -1.91 136.17
N ALA A 266 -99.39 -2.72 135.99
CA ALA A 266 -100.24 -3.20 137.09
C ALA A 266 -99.60 -4.33 137.95
N ARG A 267 -98.41 -4.83 137.60
CA ARG A 267 -97.68 -5.94 138.27
C ARG A 267 -96.14 -5.76 138.27
N SER A 268 -95.69 -4.63 138.82
CA SER A 268 -94.38 -4.35 139.44
C SER A 268 -93.15 -5.29 139.21
N THR A 269 -92.11 -4.71 138.59
CA THR A 269 -90.76 -4.49 139.18
C THR A 269 -89.73 -5.64 139.38
N ALA A 270 -88.61 -5.53 138.64
CA ALA A 270 -87.20 -5.90 138.95
C ALA A 270 -86.76 -7.40 138.90
N PRO A 271 -85.46 -7.73 139.17
CA PRO A 271 -84.25 -7.39 138.39
C PRO A 271 -83.45 -8.68 137.98
N GLY A 272 -82.56 -8.69 136.96
CA GLY A 272 -81.17 -8.18 137.00
C GLY A 272 -80.14 -9.33 137.06
N ALA A 273 -79.38 -9.55 135.98
CA ALA A 273 -78.50 -10.72 135.78
C ALA A 273 -77.12 -10.64 136.49
N SER A 274 -76.44 -11.78 136.64
CA SER A 274 -75.31 -11.98 137.57
C SER A 274 -73.91 -11.81 136.94
N ALA A 275 -72.91 -11.55 137.79
CA ALA A 275 -71.56 -11.17 137.38
C ALA A 275 -70.75 -12.27 136.65
N GLU A 276 -71.12 -13.54 136.78
CA GLU A 276 -70.42 -14.65 136.10
C GLU A 276 -70.63 -14.63 134.58
N GLU A 277 -71.79 -14.17 134.11
CA GLU A 277 -72.06 -14.00 132.68
C GLU A 277 -71.18 -12.89 132.09
N VAL A 278 -70.95 -11.80 132.82
CA VAL A 278 -70.05 -10.71 132.41
C VAL A 278 -68.61 -11.21 132.24
N SER A 279 -68.12 -12.02 133.18
CA SER A 279 -66.78 -12.64 133.10
C SER A 279 -66.67 -13.59 131.89
N ARG A 280 -67.67 -14.44 131.67
CA ARG A 280 -67.71 -15.36 130.52
C ARG A 280 -67.77 -14.63 129.18
N LEU A 281 -68.50 -13.50 129.11
CA LEU A 281 -68.57 -12.66 127.92
C LEU A 281 -67.25 -11.95 127.65
N LEU A 282 -66.53 -11.50 128.68
CA LEU A 282 -65.19 -10.91 128.53
C LEU A 282 -64.18 -11.91 127.97
N SER A 283 -64.03 -13.10 128.56
CA SER A 283 -63.10 -14.11 128.02
C SER A 283 -63.50 -14.60 126.61
N ALA A 284 -64.79 -14.66 126.30
CA ALA A 284 -65.27 -14.96 124.96
C ALA A 284 -64.99 -13.82 123.96
N ALA A 285 -64.91 -12.56 124.40
CA ALA A 285 -64.49 -11.43 123.58
C ALA A 285 -62.98 -11.44 123.36
N GLU A 286 -62.18 -11.64 124.42
CA GLU A 286 -60.71 -11.78 124.35
C GLU A 286 -60.29 -12.87 123.36
N ALA A 287 -60.90 -14.07 123.45
CA ALA A 287 -60.63 -15.17 122.53
C ALA A 287 -60.98 -14.81 121.06
N LYS A 288 -62.06 -14.05 120.82
CA LYS A 288 -62.44 -13.57 119.48
C LYS A 288 -61.48 -12.50 118.95
N TYR A 289 -60.94 -11.65 119.82
CA TYR A 289 -59.96 -10.64 119.41
C TYR A 289 -58.59 -11.26 119.15
N GLU A 290 -58.14 -12.24 119.94
CA GLU A 290 -56.87 -12.92 119.68
C GLU A 290 -56.89 -13.75 118.39
N THR A 291 -58.00 -14.46 118.09
CA THR A 291 -58.15 -15.10 116.76
C THR A 291 -58.17 -14.08 115.64
N ARG A 292 -58.88 -12.95 115.81
CA ARG A 292 -58.92 -11.88 114.80
C ARG A 292 -57.55 -11.22 114.58
N ILE A 293 -56.76 -11.04 115.63
CA ILE A 293 -55.38 -10.53 115.54
C ILE A 293 -54.48 -11.57 114.85
N GLY A 294 -54.63 -12.85 115.16
CA GLY A 294 -53.94 -13.94 114.47
C GLY A 294 -54.25 -14.00 112.98
N ASP A 295 -55.52 -13.83 112.61
CA ASP A 295 -55.98 -13.75 111.23
C ASP A 295 -55.39 -12.52 110.52
N LEU A 296 -55.46 -11.34 111.15
CA LEU A 296 -54.91 -10.10 110.59
C LEU A 296 -53.39 -10.17 110.38
N ARG A 297 -52.64 -10.79 111.30
CA ARG A 297 -51.20 -11.05 111.14
C ARG A 297 -50.92 -11.98 109.96
N ARG A 298 -51.72 -13.04 109.77
CA ARG A 298 -51.59 -13.95 108.61
C ARG A 298 -51.94 -13.26 107.30
N THR A 299 -52.98 -12.43 107.25
CA THR A 299 -53.31 -11.65 106.04
C THR A 299 -52.26 -10.60 105.72
N LEU A 300 -51.67 -9.95 106.73
CA LEU A 300 -50.58 -8.99 106.52
C LEU A 300 -49.37 -9.67 105.90
N SER A 301 -48.91 -10.78 106.48
CA SER A 301 -47.78 -11.55 105.95
C SER A 301 -48.03 -12.11 104.55
N ALA A 302 -49.27 -12.48 104.21
CA ALA A 302 -49.64 -12.87 102.86
C ALA A 302 -49.52 -11.70 101.87
N VAL A 303 -50.06 -10.52 102.21
CA VAL A 303 -49.99 -9.31 101.37
C VAL A 303 -48.56 -8.80 101.22
N GLU A 304 -47.74 -8.85 102.28
CA GLU A 304 -46.30 -8.52 102.21
C GLU A 304 -45.58 -9.45 101.23
N LYS A 305 -45.88 -10.76 101.28
CA LYS A 305 -45.32 -11.73 100.34
C LYS A 305 -45.78 -11.49 98.90
N GLU A 306 -47.07 -11.24 98.67
CA GLU A 306 -47.62 -10.92 97.35
C GLU A 306 -47.00 -9.64 96.76
N ARG A 307 -46.74 -8.64 97.62
CA ARG A 307 -45.99 -7.43 97.23
C ARG A 307 -44.57 -7.78 96.79
N ASP A 308 -43.83 -8.54 97.59
CA ASP A 308 -42.43 -8.89 97.31
C ASP A 308 -42.30 -9.73 96.04
N GLU A 309 -43.22 -10.68 95.82
CA GLU A 309 -43.32 -11.46 94.59
C GLU A 309 -43.64 -10.55 93.38
N GLY A 310 -44.57 -9.60 93.54
CA GLY A 310 -44.88 -8.58 92.54
C GLY A 310 -43.70 -7.67 92.20
N GLU A 311 -42.99 -7.13 93.19
CA GLU A 311 -41.79 -6.30 93.01
C GLU A 311 -40.67 -7.07 92.29
N ALA A 312 -40.49 -8.35 92.62
CA ALA A 312 -39.54 -9.23 91.94
C ALA A 312 -39.94 -9.52 90.48
N GLU A 313 -41.23 -9.72 90.19
CA GLU A 313 -41.73 -9.85 88.83
C GLU A 313 -41.54 -8.58 88.00
N TRP A 314 -41.89 -7.41 88.54
CA TRP A 314 -41.71 -6.13 87.86
C TRP A 314 -40.22 -5.85 87.60
N SER A 315 -39.35 -6.16 88.55
CA SER A 315 -37.90 -6.05 88.38
C SER A 315 -37.38 -6.96 87.26
N ARG A 316 -37.88 -8.20 87.17
CA ARG A 316 -37.53 -9.14 86.09
C ARG A 316 -37.99 -8.63 84.73
N LYS A 317 -39.28 -8.30 84.59
CA LYS A 317 -39.91 -7.75 83.38
C LYS A 317 -39.20 -6.47 82.91
N LEU A 318 -38.83 -5.57 83.83
CA LEU A 318 -38.07 -4.37 83.51
C LEU A 318 -36.66 -4.71 82.99
N SER A 319 -35.96 -5.67 83.62
CA SER A 319 -34.63 -6.11 83.15
C SER A 319 -34.66 -6.75 81.75
N GLU A 320 -35.74 -7.46 81.43
CA GLU A 320 -35.97 -8.07 80.11
C GLU A 320 -36.23 -6.97 79.07
N LYS A 321 -37.11 -6.01 79.37
CA LYS A 321 -37.36 -4.86 78.48
C LYS A 321 -36.14 -3.98 78.27
N VAL A 322 -35.27 -3.81 79.26
CA VAL A 322 -33.97 -3.13 79.08
C VAL A 322 -33.07 -3.92 78.11
N LYS A 323 -32.96 -5.25 78.26
CA LYS A 323 -32.18 -6.10 77.33
C LYS A 323 -32.75 -6.09 75.90
N GLU A 324 -34.07 -6.11 75.74
CA GLU A 324 -34.74 -5.96 74.45
C GLU A 324 -34.40 -4.60 73.80
N LEU A 325 -34.51 -3.51 74.56
CA LEU A 325 -34.15 -2.16 74.07
C LEU A 325 -32.67 -2.06 73.70
N GLU A 326 -31.77 -2.68 74.45
CA GLU A 326 -30.35 -2.76 74.08
C GLU A 326 -30.10 -3.59 72.82
N ALA A 327 -30.83 -4.69 72.63
CA ALA A 327 -30.74 -5.52 71.42
C ALA A 327 -31.26 -4.76 70.19
N LEU A 328 -32.43 -4.11 70.29
CA LEU A 328 -32.98 -3.24 69.25
C LEU A 328 -32.08 -2.03 68.94
N ARG A 329 -31.43 -1.46 69.96
CA ARG A 329 -30.45 -0.40 69.76
C ARG A 329 -29.21 -0.90 69.03
N LYS A 330 -28.72 -2.11 69.33
CA LYS A 330 -27.61 -2.74 68.61
C LYS A 330 -27.97 -2.98 67.14
N THR A 331 -29.12 -3.60 66.84
CA THR A 331 -29.55 -3.84 65.45
C THR A 331 -29.81 -2.55 64.67
N LEU A 332 -30.32 -1.50 65.32
CA LEU A 332 -30.44 -0.18 64.71
C LEU A 332 -29.06 0.42 64.39
N THR A 333 -28.07 0.29 65.29
CA THR A 333 -26.72 0.80 65.04
C THR A 333 -25.93 0.01 63.99
N THR A 334 -26.13 -1.30 63.86
CA THR A 334 -25.54 -2.07 62.74
C THR A 334 -26.22 -1.67 61.44
N SER A 335 -27.56 -1.69 61.40
CA SER A 335 -28.33 -1.30 60.21
C SER A 335 -28.10 0.15 59.77
N ALA A 336 -27.67 1.04 60.66
CA ALA A 336 -27.23 2.39 60.31
C ALA A 336 -25.85 2.39 59.61
N LYS A 337 -24.89 1.60 60.09
CA LYS A 337 -23.56 1.43 59.47
C LYS A 337 -23.64 0.70 58.14
N ASP A 338 -24.43 -0.37 58.06
CA ASP A 338 -24.63 -1.13 56.83
C ASP A 338 -25.13 -0.20 55.71
N ARG A 339 -26.06 0.72 56.02
CA ARG A 339 -26.53 1.76 55.08
C ARG A 339 -25.49 2.83 54.74
N GLU A 340 -24.56 3.13 55.65
CA GLU A 340 -23.45 4.05 55.40
C GLU A 340 -22.46 3.42 54.42
N GLU A 341 -22.09 2.16 54.63
CA GLU A 341 -21.24 1.35 53.73
C GLU A 341 -21.90 1.12 52.34
N GLU A 342 -23.21 0.84 52.30
CA GLU A 342 -23.99 0.80 51.06
C GLU A 342 -24.01 2.16 50.34
N SER A 343 -24.10 3.27 51.07
CA SER A 343 -24.06 4.62 50.49
C SER A 343 -22.68 4.96 49.95
N GLU A 344 -21.60 4.63 50.67
CA GLU A 344 -20.22 4.83 50.22
C GLU A 344 -19.91 4.00 48.96
N SER A 345 -20.28 2.72 48.95
CA SER A 345 -20.09 1.84 47.78
C SER A 345 -20.94 2.29 46.58
N ALA A 346 -22.20 2.69 46.78
CA ALA A 346 -23.02 3.29 45.72
C ALA A 346 -22.42 4.60 45.19
N ASN A 347 -21.81 5.42 46.05
CA ASN A 347 -21.12 6.65 45.63
C ASN A 347 -19.79 6.37 44.91
N ALA A 348 -19.07 5.30 45.26
CA ALA A 348 -17.89 4.84 44.52
C ALA A 348 -18.27 4.37 43.11
N LEU A 349 -19.27 3.50 42.97
CA LEU A 349 -19.80 3.04 41.68
C LEU A 349 -20.31 4.21 40.81
N ARG A 350 -20.97 5.21 41.41
CA ARG A 350 -21.38 6.43 40.69
C ARG A 350 -20.21 7.22 40.11
N LYS A 351 -19.08 7.33 40.84
CA LYS A 351 -17.87 8.00 40.35
C LYS A 351 -17.22 7.22 39.21
N GLU A 352 -17.15 5.89 39.33
CA GLU A 352 -16.64 5.00 38.27
C GLU A 352 -17.50 5.09 37.00
N ILE A 353 -18.83 5.07 37.14
CA ILE A 353 -19.76 5.25 36.02
C ILE A 353 -19.56 6.59 35.31
N GLU A 354 -19.32 7.70 36.04
CA GLU A 354 -19.10 8.99 35.37
C GLU A 354 -17.71 9.09 34.72
N ALA A 355 -16.66 8.51 35.34
CA ALA A 355 -15.34 8.39 34.72
C ALA A 355 -15.38 7.59 33.40
N LEU A 356 -16.08 6.44 33.39
CA LEU A 356 -16.28 5.64 32.17
C LEU A 356 -17.09 6.39 31.11
N LYS A 357 -18.09 7.20 31.49
CA LYS A 357 -18.79 8.09 30.53
C LYS A 357 -17.87 9.16 29.96
N GLU A 358 -17.00 9.77 30.76
CA GLU A 358 -16.01 10.72 30.28
C GLU A 358 -15.05 10.06 29.29
N GLU A 359 -14.57 8.85 29.58
CA GLU A 359 -13.75 8.07 28.65
C GLU A 359 -14.48 7.73 27.34
N VAL A 360 -15.75 7.33 27.41
CA VAL A 360 -16.59 7.14 26.21
C VAL A 360 -16.76 8.44 25.41
N ARG A 361 -16.93 9.60 26.06
CA ARG A 361 -16.99 10.91 25.38
C ARG A 361 -15.67 11.26 24.69
N THR A 362 -14.51 10.96 25.29
CA THR A 362 -13.21 11.20 24.63
C THR A 362 -13.01 10.27 23.44
N TYR A 363 -13.31 8.97 23.56
CA TYR A 363 -13.27 8.04 22.42
C TYR A 363 -14.21 8.43 21.29
N GLN A 364 -15.43 8.91 21.59
CA GLN A 364 -16.35 9.43 20.58
C GLN A 364 -15.77 10.63 19.83
N THR A 365 -15.09 11.54 20.54
CA THR A 365 -14.45 12.72 19.95
C THR A 365 -13.26 12.32 19.06
N CYS A 366 -12.40 11.41 19.54
CA CYS A 366 -11.31 10.84 18.74
C CYS A 366 -11.83 10.13 17.47
N LEU A 367 -12.95 9.42 17.56
CA LEU A 367 -13.59 8.77 16.40
C LEU A 367 -14.17 9.78 15.41
N THR A 368 -14.73 10.91 15.87
CA THR A 368 -15.18 11.98 14.95
C THR A 368 -13.99 12.66 14.27
N ASP A 369 -12.90 12.92 14.99
CA ASP A 369 -11.70 13.53 14.42
C ASP A 369 -11.02 12.62 13.39
N LEU A 370 -10.92 11.32 13.68
CA LEU A 370 -10.41 10.32 12.73
C LEU A 370 -11.29 10.20 11.47
N ARG A 371 -12.62 10.32 11.59
CA ARG A 371 -13.53 10.36 10.43
C ARG A 371 -13.30 11.59 9.58
N VAL A 372 -13.20 12.78 10.20
CA VAL A 372 -12.89 14.04 9.49
C VAL A 372 -11.52 13.97 8.81
N GLN A 373 -10.51 13.35 9.42
CA GLN A 373 -9.22 13.11 8.79
C GLN A 373 -9.32 12.14 7.60
N ALA A 374 -10.05 11.03 7.75
CA ALA A 374 -10.26 10.07 6.66
C ALA A 374 -10.99 10.69 5.46
N ASP A 375 -11.99 11.55 5.69
CA ASP A 375 -12.71 12.24 4.62
C ASP A 375 -11.83 13.28 3.91
N ARG A 376 -10.99 14.05 4.65
CA ARG A 376 -9.96 14.91 4.03
C ARG A 376 -8.96 14.14 3.18
N VAL A 377 -8.56 12.93 3.60
CA VAL A 377 -7.67 12.08 2.80
C VAL A 377 -8.35 11.62 1.50
N LYS A 378 -9.65 11.29 1.52
CA LYS A 378 -10.42 11.00 0.31
C LYS A 378 -10.49 12.21 -0.63
N GLU A 379 -10.78 13.41 -0.12
CA GLU A 379 -10.80 14.64 -0.92
C GLU A 379 -9.45 14.90 -1.63
N ILE A 380 -8.34 14.68 -0.92
CA ILE A 380 -6.99 14.77 -1.49
C ILE A 380 -6.75 13.68 -2.54
N GLU A 381 -7.20 12.45 -2.29
CA GLU A 381 -7.08 11.33 -3.23
C GLU A 381 -7.90 11.58 -4.51
N GLU A 382 -9.14 12.07 -4.39
CA GLU A 382 -10.00 12.45 -5.51
C GLU A 382 -9.39 13.61 -6.31
N SER A 383 -8.83 14.61 -5.63
CA SER A 383 -8.10 15.70 -6.29
C SER A 383 -6.89 15.19 -7.07
N ALA A 384 -6.05 14.34 -6.45
CA ALA A 384 -4.90 13.73 -7.11
C ALA A 384 -5.29 12.83 -8.29
N ARG A 385 -6.36 12.03 -8.16
CA ARG A 385 -6.95 11.23 -9.25
C ARG A 385 -7.39 12.13 -10.41
N SER A 386 -8.03 13.27 -10.12
CA SER A 386 -8.45 14.22 -11.16
C SER A 386 -7.27 14.88 -11.90
N GLN A 387 -6.20 15.22 -11.19
CA GLN A 387 -4.97 15.73 -11.81
C GLN A 387 -4.29 14.67 -12.68
N VAL A 388 -4.26 13.40 -12.25
CA VAL A 388 -3.74 12.29 -13.05
C VAL A 388 -4.57 12.06 -14.31
N THR A 389 -5.90 12.15 -14.26
CA THR A 389 -6.73 12.03 -15.48
C THR A 389 -6.54 13.22 -16.42
N GLU A 390 -6.36 14.44 -15.90
CA GLU A 390 -6.04 15.63 -16.70
C GLU A 390 -4.65 15.51 -17.37
N LEU A 391 -3.63 15.07 -16.64
CA LEU A 391 -2.30 14.84 -17.20
C LEU A 391 -2.32 13.73 -18.26
N ASN A 392 -3.05 12.63 -18.04
CA ASN A 392 -3.22 11.58 -19.03
C ASN A 392 -3.92 12.07 -20.30
N SER A 393 -4.91 12.97 -20.20
CA SER A 393 -5.57 13.56 -21.38
C SER A 393 -4.61 14.46 -22.17
N LYS A 394 -3.79 15.28 -21.47
CA LYS A 394 -2.72 16.08 -22.09
C LYS A 394 -1.66 15.21 -22.78
N VAL A 395 -1.23 14.13 -22.14
CA VAL A 395 -0.28 13.16 -22.71
C VAL A 395 -0.87 12.50 -23.95
N SER A 396 -2.15 12.12 -23.94
CA SER A 396 -2.85 11.56 -25.11
C SER A 396 -2.92 12.56 -26.27
N ALA A 397 -3.29 13.82 -26.00
CA ALA A 397 -3.31 14.87 -27.01
C ALA A 397 -1.92 15.15 -27.62
N LEU A 398 -0.86 15.16 -26.80
CA LEU A 398 0.52 15.30 -27.28
C LEU A 398 0.96 14.10 -28.12
N HIS A 399 0.57 12.87 -27.78
CA HIS A 399 0.81 11.69 -28.61
C HIS A 399 0.12 11.81 -29.97
N GLN A 400 -1.15 12.26 -30.01
CA GLN A 400 -1.85 12.49 -31.26
C GLN A 400 -1.14 13.52 -32.14
N LEU A 401 -0.75 14.68 -31.58
CA LEU A 401 0.00 15.71 -32.31
C LEU A 401 1.36 15.21 -32.83
N LEU A 402 2.02 14.32 -32.07
CA LEU A 402 3.28 13.70 -32.45
C LEU A 402 3.12 12.68 -33.58
N GLU A 403 2.05 11.86 -33.57
CA GLU A 403 1.72 10.95 -34.67
C GLU A 403 1.26 11.71 -35.93
N GLU A 404 0.50 12.79 -35.79
CA GLU A 404 0.21 13.70 -36.90
C GLU A 404 1.50 14.35 -37.45
N GLY A 405 2.44 14.72 -36.57
CA GLY A 405 3.75 15.25 -36.94
C GLY A 405 4.58 14.24 -37.75
N LYS A 406 4.69 12.99 -37.27
CA LYS A 406 5.29 11.86 -38.00
C LYS A 406 4.58 11.61 -39.34
N GLY A 407 3.25 11.69 -39.37
CA GLY A 407 2.45 11.54 -40.59
C GLY A 407 2.78 12.60 -41.64
N ARG A 408 2.81 13.88 -41.25
CA ARG A 408 3.24 15.01 -42.10
C ARG A 408 4.69 14.83 -42.56
N GLU A 409 5.59 14.41 -41.68
CA GLU A 409 7.00 14.14 -42.04
C GLU A 409 7.12 12.99 -43.06
N ALA A 410 6.39 11.90 -42.86
CA ALA A 410 6.36 10.77 -43.79
C ALA A 410 5.80 11.18 -45.17
N GLN A 411 4.74 11.99 -45.20
CA GLN A 411 4.21 12.59 -46.43
C GLN A 411 5.23 13.48 -47.13
N LEU A 412 5.93 14.36 -46.40
CA LEU A 412 6.99 15.21 -46.96
C LEU A 412 8.18 14.39 -47.46
N ARG A 413 8.60 13.33 -46.76
CA ARG A 413 9.63 12.39 -47.25
C ARG A 413 9.18 11.66 -48.51
N ALA A 414 7.92 11.24 -48.60
CA ALA A 414 7.35 10.61 -49.80
C ALA A 414 7.29 11.60 -50.97
N HIS A 415 6.85 12.84 -50.74
CA HIS A 415 6.84 13.90 -51.74
C HIS A 415 8.26 14.25 -52.21
N ASN A 416 9.24 14.33 -51.30
CA ASN A 416 10.64 14.58 -51.66
C ASN A 416 11.27 13.40 -52.42
N LYS A 417 10.91 12.16 -52.10
CA LYS A 417 11.29 10.99 -52.91
C LYS A 417 10.66 11.03 -54.30
N ALA A 418 9.38 11.40 -54.41
CA ALA A 418 8.69 11.55 -55.70
C ALA A 418 9.32 12.68 -56.52
N SER A 419 9.52 13.86 -55.94
CA SER A 419 10.21 15.00 -56.57
C SER A 419 11.65 14.65 -56.99
N GLY A 420 12.39 13.94 -56.14
CA GLY A 420 13.73 13.41 -56.43
C GLY A 420 13.77 12.28 -57.46
N LEU A 421 12.63 11.66 -57.79
CA LEU A 421 12.48 10.69 -58.89
C LEU A 421 12.02 11.39 -60.18
N ILE A 422 11.17 12.41 -60.05
CA ILE A 422 10.71 13.28 -61.14
C ILE A 422 11.90 14.11 -61.67
N LEU A 423 12.71 14.74 -60.82
CA LEU A 423 13.88 15.55 -61.22
C LEU A 423 14.81 14.85 -62.22
N PRO A 424 15.29 13.61 -62.00
CA PRO A 424 16.11 12.90 -62.97
C PRO A 424 15.32 12.30 -64.15
N GLN A 425 13.99 12.32 -64.15
CA GLN A 425 13.17 12.02 -65.32
C GLN A 425 12.94 13.28 -66.17
N THR A 426 12.47 14.38 -65.59
CA THR A 426 12.31 15.67 -66.27
C THR A 426 13.65 16.22 -66.75
N LEU A 427 14.72 16.17 -65.97
CA LEU A 427 16.06 16.56 -66.47
C LEU A 427 16.54 15.64 -67.60
N ARG A 428 16.16 14.35 -67.63
CA ARG A 428 16.49 13.46 -68.77
C ARG A 428 15.64 13.77 -70.00
N GLU A 429 14.37 14.09 -69.84
CA GLU A 429 13.49 14.46 -70.95
C GLU A 429 13.82 15.86 -71.49
N GLU A 430 14.08 16.83 -70.63
CA GLU A 430 14.58 18.15 -71.02
C GLU A 430 15.98 18.08 -71.64
N LEU A 431 16.90 17.25 -71.11
CA LEU A 431 18.19 17.02 -71.78
C LEU A 431 18.01 16.39 -73.17
N ARG A 432 17.06 15.46 -73.33
CA ARG A 432 16.72 14.82 -74.61
C ARG A 432 16.05 15.82 -75.58
N LYS A 433 15.22 16.75 -75.09
CA LYS A 433 14.64 17.88 -75.86
C LYS A 433 15.71 18.90 -76.26
N VAL A 434 16.62 19.27 -75.36
CA VAL A 434 17.75 20.18 -75.62
C VAL A 434 18.71 19.55 -76.64
N GLN A 435 19.03 18.25 -76.54
CA GLN A 435 19.81 17.55 -77.55
C GLN A 435 19.08 17.49 -78.91
N SER A 436 17.76 17.24 -78.93
CA SER A 436 17.00 17.20 -80.20
C SER A 436 16.84 18.57 -80.87
N SER A 437 16.76 19.66 -80.08
CA SER A 437 16.68 21.03 -80.58
C SER A 437 18.05 21.57 -81.00
N ALA A 438 19.13 21.24 -80.26
CA ALA A 438 20.50 21.54 -80.68
C ALA A 438 20.84 20.89 -82.03
N ALA A 439 20.51 19.60 -82.20
CA ALA A 439 20.71 18.87 -83.46
C ALA A 439 19.91 19.44 -84.65
N LEU A 440 18.84 20.23 -84.39
CA LEU A 440 18.04 20.90 -85.42
C LEU A 440 18.54 22.32 -85.72
N ILE A 441 19.10 23.02 -84.72
CA ILE A 441 19.62 24.38 -84.85
C ILE A 441 21.01 24.41 -85.52
N GLU A 442 21.84 23.39 -85.31
CA GLU A 442 23.20 23.31 -85.88
C GLU A 442 23.23 23.13 -87.42
N ARG A 443 22.07 22.88 -88.05
CA ARG A 443 21.95 22.76 -89.51
C ARG A 443 21.59 24.07 -90.23
N GLN A 444 21.44 25.19 -89.50
CA GLN A 444 21.22 26.52 -90.08
C GLN A 444 21.95 27.64 -89.32
N ARG A 445 23.30 27.67 -89.37
CA ARG A 445 24.06 28.94 -89.51
C ARG A 445 25.56 28.72 -89.71
N ASN A 446 26.09 29.40 -90.73
CA ASN A 446 27.53 29.62 -90.91
C ASN A 446 27.92 31.01 -90.34
N PRO A 447 29.22 31.34 -90.21
CA PRO A 447 29.73 32.05 -89.04
C PRO A 447 29.70 33.58 -89.15
N GLY A 448 29.60 34.27 -88.00
CA GLY A 448 29.75 35.72 -87.94
C GLY A 448 29.56 36.34 -86.56
N VAL A 449 30.69 36.68 -85.92
CA VAL A 449 30.92 37.88 -85.10
C VAL A 449 29.90 38.28 -84.01
N GLY A 450 30.31 38.08 -82.75
CA GLY A 450 30.28 39.09 -81.67
C GLY A 450 28.91 39.47 -81.06
N TYR A 451 28.80 39.91 -79.80
CA TYR A 451 29.78 40.56 -78.92
C TYR A 451 29.55 40.23 -77.44
N TRP A 452 30.47 40.71 -76.59
CA TRP A 452 30.55 40.47 -75.16
C TRP A 452 29.64 41.38 -74.30
N ALA A 453 29.31 40.86 -73.12
CA ALA A 453 29.03 41.51 -71.82
C ALA A 453 28.85 43.05 -71.71
N SER A 454 27.90 43.48 -70.85
CA SER A 454 28.25 44.15 -69.57
C SER A 454 27.04 44.44 -68.65
N ARG A 455 27.33 44.70 -67.35
CA ARG A 455 26.58 45.53 -66.37
C ARG A 455 25.22 45.01 -65.82
N GLN A 456 24.80 45.33 -64.57
CA GLN A 456 25.39 46.18 -63.51
C GLN A 456 24.95 45.77 -62.08
N GLU A 457 25.68 46.25 -61.07
CA GLU A 457 25.42 46.16 -59.61
C GLU A 457 24.25 47.04 -59.11
N GLY A 458 23.75 46.77 -57.89
CA GLY A 458 22.87 47.69 -57.13
C GLY A 458 22.37 47.15 -55.76
N SER A 459 22.85 47.74 -54.66
CA SER A 459 22.40 47.59 -53.26
C SER A 459 21.63 48.88 -52.84
N PRO A 460 21.07 49.12 -51.60
CA PRO A 460 20.80 48.26 -50.43
C PRO A 460 19.37 48.38 -49.78
N GLU A 461 19.05 47.40 -48.92
CA GLU A 461 18.32 47.41 -47.62
C GLU A 461 17.36 48.55 -47.14
N VAL A 462 16.13 48.18 -46.72
CA VAL A 462 15.32 48.85 -45.64
C VAL A 462 14.41 47.86 -44.85
N ARG A 463 14.59 47.80 -43.51
CA ARG A 463 13.66 47.68 -42.33
C ARG A 463 12.19 47.19 -42.51
N SER A 464 11.47 46.56 -41.55
CA SER A 464 11.42 46.68 -40.06
C SER A 464 10.76 45.46 -39.36
N PRO A 465 10.93 45.27 -38.04
CA PRO A 465 10.20 44.31 -37.19
C PRO A 465 9.00 44.94 -36.44
N ARG A 466 8.14 44.12 -35.79
CA ARG A 466 7.16 44.59 -34.79
C ARG A 466 6.86 43.57 -33.66
N SER A 467 7.08 44.02 -32.43
CA SER A 467 6.29 43.69 -31.23
C SER A 467 5.64 45.00 -30.72
N SER A 468 4.63 44.94 -29.85
CA SER A 468 4.06 46.13 -29.23
C SER A 468 3.42 45.84 -27.87
N THR A 469 3.81 46.66 -26.88
CA THR A 469 3.24 46.79 -25.53
C THR A 469 3.28 48.28 -25.18
N SER A 470 2.23 48.84 -24.55
CA SER A 470 2.31 50.14 -23.88
C SER A 470 1.11 50.50 -22.98
N ASP A 471 1.41 50.76 -21.71
CA ASP A 471 0.94 51.82 -20.78
C ASP A 471 0.42 53.13 -21.44
N LEU A 472 -0.37 54.04 -20.84
CA LEU A 472 -1.06 54.26 -19.53
C LEU A 472 -1.98 55.53 -19.73
N PRO A 473 -2.37 56.39 -18.76
CA PRO A 473 -3.01 56.23 -17.42
C PRO A 473 -4.33 57.04 -17.24
N GLY A 474 -5.12 56.71 -16.18
CA GLY A 474 -6.10 57.61 -15.50
C GLY A 474 -7.48 57.81 -16.18
N ARG A 475 -8.53 58.32 -15.51
CA ARG A 475 -8.81 58.60 -14.08
C ARG A 475 -10.33 58.93 -13.91
N ASP A 476 -10.90 58.69 -12.71
CA ASP A 476 -12.25 59.09 -12.20
C ASP A 476 -13.49 58.42 -12.87
N SER A 477 -14.61 58.12 -12.18
CA SER A 477 -14.90 57.94 -10.73
C SER A 477 -16.31 57.33 -10.49
N SER A 478 -16.58 56.84 -9.26
CA SER A 478 -17.91 56.46 -8.68
C SER A 478 -18.57 55.15 -9.19
N SER A 479 -19.17 54.26 -8.38
CA SER A 479 -19.48 54.23 -6.93
C SER A 479 -19.73 52.77 -6.45
N ARG A 480 -19.01 52.24 -5.42
CA ARG A 480 -19.41 52.08 -3.98
C ARG A 480 -19.91 50.63 -3.60
N PRO A 481 -19.98 50.20 -2.30
CA PRO A 481 -19.02 49.17 -1.81
C PRO A 481 -19.53 48.16 -0.72
N GLY A 482 -18.60 47.36 -0.16
CA GLY A 482 -18.68 46.73 1.18
C GLY A 482 -18.60 45.19 1.15
N THR A 483 -17.80 44.48 1.96
CA THR A 483 -17.02 44.82 3.19
C THR A 483 -15.74 43.93 3.31
N PRO A 484 -14.75 44.25 4.18
CA PRO A 484 -13.37 43.72 4.12
C PRO A 484 -13.12 42.50 5.05
N THR A 485 -11.92 41.90 5.09
CA THR A 485 -10.82 42.28 6.02
C THR A 485 -9.38 42.03 5.53
N ASN A 486 -8.45 42.77 6.14
CA ASN A 486 -6.98 42.72 5.99
C ASN A 486 -6.32 41.34 6.22
N SER A 487 -5.24 41.07 5.48
CA SER A 487 -4.02 40.43 6.01
C SER A 487 -2.83 40.48 5.03
N LYS A 488 -2.21 41.67 4.87
CA LYS A 488 -0.83 41.84 4.39
C LYS A 488 -0.16 43.03 5.08
N ILE A 489 0.34 42.78 6.29
CA ILE A 489 1.54 43.28 6.96
C ILE A 489 1.55 42.52 8.28
N ASP A 490 2.31 41.44 8.31
CA ASP A 490 3.35 41.22 9.33
C ASP A 490 4.23 40.09 8.79
N GLU A 491 5.45 40.02 9.31
CA GLU A 491 6.52 39.16 8.81
C GLU A 491 6.08 37.69 8.74
N GLU A 492 6.59 36.94 7.76
CA GLU A 492 6.37 35.50 7.64
C GLU A 492 7.18 34.78 8.73
N ILE A 493 6.73 34.95 9.98
CA ILE A 493 7.25 34.29 11.17
C ILE A 493 7.21 32.80 10.86
N ASN A 494 8.39 32.20 10.74
CA ASN A 494 8.52 30.80 10.40
C ASN A 494 7.86 29.97 11.52
N VAL A 495 6.60 29.58 11.28
CA VAL A 495 5.71 28.98 12.29
C VAL A 495 6.30 27.67 12.81
N GLU A 496 7.08 26.99 11.98
CA GLU A 496 7.78 25.75 12.30
C GLU A 496 8.94 25.99 13.27
N TYR A 497 9.71 27.08 13.10
CA TYR A 497 10.72 27.51 14.08
C TYR A 497 10.07 27.90 15.41
N LEU A 498 9.01 28.72 15.37
CA LEU A 498 8.31 29.14 16.60
C LEU A 498 7.67 27.95 17.33
N ARG A 499 7.10 26.97 16.59
CA ARG A 499 6.58 25.71 17.13
C ARG A 499 7.68 24.90 17.83
N ASN A 500 8.85 24.75 17.22
CA ASN A 500 9.95 23.99 17.80
C ASN A 500 10.51 24.66 19.06
N VAL A 501 10.63 25.98 19.07
CA VAL A 501 11.02 26.74 20.28
C VAL A 501 9.95 26.58 21.38
N ILE A 502 8.66 26.71 21.07
CA ILE A 502 7.57 26.51 22.04
C ILE A 502 7.62 25.09 22.64
N LEU A 503 7.83 24.06 21.81
CA LEU A 503 7.93 22.67 22.27
C LEU A 503 9.13 22.47 23.21
N GLN A 504 10.31 22.97 22.85
CA GLN A 504 11.52 22.86 23.69
C GLN A 504 11.36 23.52 25.07
N PHE A 505 10.62 24.63 25.15
CA PHE A 505 10.30 25.28 26.42
C PHE A 505 9.16 24.61 27.22
N LEU A 506 8.31 23.79 26.57
CA LEU A 506 7.28 23.01 27.24
C LEU A 506 7.81 21.66 27.78
N GLU A 507 8.84 21.11 27.13
CA GLU A 507 9.53 19.88 27.54
C GLU A 507 10.18 20.05 28.93
N HIS A 508 10.82 21.19 29.21
CA HIS A 508 11.41 21.51 30.51
C HIS A 508 10.44 22.30 31.41
N LYS A 509 9.91 21.64 32.46
CA LYS A 509 8.87 22.20 33.32
C LYS A 509 9.24 23.54 33.97
N GLU A 510 10.51 23.76 34.32
CA GLU A 510 11.02 25.01 34.89
C GLU A 510 11.26 26.15 33.89
N MET A 511 11.29 25.87 32.58
CA MET A 511 11.44 26.89 31.54
C MET A 511 10.11 27.52 31.11
N ARG A 512 8.98 26.87 31.40
CA ARG A 512 7.63 27.34 31.04
C ARG A 512 7.30 28.78 31.50
N PRO A 513 7.69 29.27 32.70
CA PRO A 513 7.49 30.69 33.08
C PRO A 513 8.24 31.68 32.18
N HIS A 514 9.39 31.30 31.62
CA HIS A 514 10.15 32.10 30.66
C HIS A 514 9.44 32.17 29.31
N LEU A 515 8.86 31.04 28.85
CA LEU A 515 8.05 30.99 27.64
C LEU A 515 6.82 31.90 27.74
N VAL A 516 6.09 31.89 28.87
CA VAL A 516 4.95 32.78 29.09
C VAL A 516 5.36 34.26 29.01
N ARG A 517 6.55 34.61 29.52
CA ARG A 517 7.09 35.97 29.43
C ARG A 517 7.40 36.38 27.97
N ILE A 518 8.01 35.49 27.19
CA ILE A 518 8.35 35.73 25.78
C ILE A 518 7.09 35.82 24.93
N LEU A 519 6.15 34.87 25.05
CA LEU A 519 4.87 34.89 24.35
C LEU A 519 4.04 36.11 24.71
N SER A 520 4.06 36.56 25.97
CA SER A 520 3.41 37.80 26.41
C SER A 520 3.99 39.05 25.73
N THR A 521 5.27 39.05 25.35
CA THR A 521 5.90 40.16 24.61
C THR A 521 5.55 40.10 23.13
N ILE A 522 5.63 38.93 22.50
CA ILE A 522 5.35 38.72 21.07
C ILE A 522 3.86 38.93 20.76
N LEU A 523 2.97 38.30 21.54
CA LEU A 523 1.51 38.36 21.37
C LEU A 523 0.85 39.53 22.11
N ARG A 524 1.65 40.44 22.69
CA ARG A 524 1.21 41.69 23.34
C ARG A 524 0.13 41.50 24.41
N PHE A 525 0.24 40.45 25.24
CA PHE A 525 -0.70 40.21 26.34
C PHE A 525 -0.70 41.37 27.33
N THR A 526 -1.87 41.66 27.91
CA THR A 526 -2.00 42.66 28.96
C THR A 526 -1.32 42.19 30.25
N PRO A 527 -0.80 43.09 31.10
CA PRO A 527 -0.16 42.71 32.37
C PRO A 527 -1.05 41.94 33.35
N GLN A 528 -2.37 41.86 33.13
CA GLN A 528 -3.28 41.01 33.92
C GLN A 528 -3.28 39.56 33.39
N GLU A 529 -3.33 39.38 32.07
CA GLU A 529 -3.27 38.06 31.41
C GLU A 529 -1.93 37.37 31.68
N THR A 530 -0.81 38.09 31.57
CA THR A 530 0.52 37.55 31.88
C THR A 530 0.62 37.05 33.31
N ARG A 531 0.07 37.79 34.28
CA ARG A 531 0.05 37.37 35.70
C ARG A 531 -0.80 36.12 35.92
N ARG A 532 -1.98 36.06 35.30
CA ARG A 532 -2.89 34.89 35.36
C ARG A 532 -2.31 33.63 34.70
N LEU A 533 -1.47 33.79 33.68
CA LEU A 533 -0.78 32.67 33.03
C LEU A 533 0.43 32.19 33.84
N ILE A 534 1.25 33.11 34.38
CA ILE A 534 2.39 32.74 35.24
C ILE A 534 1.91 31.98 36.49
N SER A 535 0.82 32.41 37.13
CA SER A 535 0.25 31.77 38.33
C SER A 535 -0.39 30.40 38.08
N LYS A 536 -0.43 29.91 36.83
CA LYS A 536 -0.88 28.56 36.44
C LYS A 536 0.25 27.68 35.92
N VAL A 537 1.47 28.22 35.84
CA VAL A 537 2.64 27.59 35.22
C VAL A 537 3.76 27.34 36.23
N GLN A 538 3.74 28.04 37.37
CA GLN A 538 4.18 27.47 38.66
C GLN A 538 3.30 26.27 39.01
#